data_AF-A0A7C5XJJ4-F1
#
_entry.id   AF-A0A7C5XJJ4-F1
#
_cell.length_a   1.000
_cell.length_b   1.000
_cell.length_c   1.000
_cell.angle_alpha   90.00
_cell.angle_beta   90.00
_cell.angle_gamma   90.00
#
_symmetry.space_group_name_H-M   'P 1'
#
loop_
_entity.id
_entity.type
_entity.pdbx_description
1 polymer ?
#
loop_
_entity_poly.entity_id
_entity_poly.type
_entity_poly.pdbx_seq_one_letter_code
_entity_poly.pdbx_strand_id
1 'polypeptide(L)'
;MEELLKLISEESRKRGMDPELFLADLIAQKLDPREKVSVYLKLHEALLREAEEEYARGNLVQAGEKLWGSVVSLLNVIAEVKGWEHYSHRDYDVIVQNLYEETGDKELVLYFGMAERLYANFYHNFMSKETFELHRDYVLKLINKLRGFIKY
;
A
#
# COMPACT_ATOMS: atom_id res chain seq x y z
N MET A 1 -15.97 20.19 7.68
CA MET A 1 -15.16 18.95 7.65
C MET A 1 -15.63 18.00 6.55
N GLU A 2 -16.93 17.70 6.46
CA GLU A 2 -17.47 16.76 5.46
C GLU A 2 -17.22 17.17 3.99
N GLU A 3 -17.38 18.46 3.65
CA GLU A 3 -17.06 18.98 2.32
C GLU A 3 -15.58 18.81 1.94
N LEU A 4 -14.68 18.99 2.91
CA LEU A 4 -13.24 18.82 2.68
C LEU A 4 -12.89 17.35 2.41
N LEU A 5 -13.48 16.41 3.15
CA LEU A 5 -13.26 14.97 2.92
C LEU A 5 -13.74 14.56 1.53
N LYS A 6 -14.89 15.11 1.08
CA LYS A 6 -15.39 14.86 -0.27
C LYS A 6 -14.43 15.36 -1.35
N LEU A 7 -13.89 16.57 -1.18
CA LEU A 7 -12.89 17.12 -2.09
C LEU A 7 -11.61 16.27 -2.14
N ILE A 8 -11.13 15.80 -0.98
CA ILE A 8 -9.96 14.91 -0.92
C ILE A 8 -10.24 13.60 -1.67
N SER A 9 -11.41 12.97 -1.45
CA SER A 9 -11.78 11.75 -2.16
C SER A 9 -11.95 11.94 -3.67
N GLU A 10 -12.48 13.09 -4.11
CA GLU A 10 -12.61 13.40 -5.52
C GLU A 10 -11.24 13.60 -6.18
N GLU A 11 -10.34 14.32 -5.51
CA GLU A 11 -9.00 14.59 -6.04
C GLU A 11 -8.11 13.34 -6.01
N SER A 12 -8.20 12.51 -4.96
CA SER A 12 -7.46 11.24 -4.88
C SER A 12 -7.87 10.29 -6.01
N ARG A 13 -9.18 10.19 -6.30
CA ARG A 13 -9.70 9.38 -7.42
C ARG A 13 -9.19 9.84 -8.77
N LYS A 14 -9.06 11.15 -9.02
CA LYS A 14 -8.48 11.66 -10.28
C LYS A 14 -7.05 11.18 -10.50
N ARG A 15 -6.32 10.89 -9.41
CA ARG A 15 -4.96 10.35 -9.43
C ARG A 15 -4.89 8.84 -9.28
N GLY A 16 -6.02 8.16 -9.12
CA GLY A 16 -6.08 6.71 -8.90
C GLY A 16 -5.46 6.28 -7.56
N MET A 17 -5.53 7.15 -6.54
CA MET A 17 -4.96 6.91 -5.21
C MET A 17 -6.05 6.88 -4.13
N ASP A 18 -5.79 6.12 -3.07
CA ASP A 18 -6.57 6.22 -1.84
C ASP A 18 -6.33 7.58 -1.16
N PRO A 19 -7.34 8.15 -0.46
CA PRO A 19 -7.24 9.47 0.17
C PRO A 19 -6.01 9.65 1.08
N GLU A 20 -5.70 8.64 1.90
CA GLU A 20 -4.59 8.67 2.85
C GLU A 20 -3.23 8.67 2.13
N LEU A 21 -3.10 7.87 1.06
CA LEU A 21 -1.91 7.85 0.21
C LEU A 21 -1.73 9.18 -0.53
N PHE A 22 -2.82 9.74 -1.05
CA PHE A 22 -2.83 11.04 -1.72
C PHE A 22 -2.38 12.17 -0.77
N LEU A 23 -2.91 12.20 0.45
CA LEU A 23 -2.50 13.18 1.45
C LEU A 23 -1.03 13.03 1.85
N ALA A 24 -0.56 11.79 2.03
CA ALA A 24 0.85 11.54 2.33
C ALA A 24 1.78 11.97 1.20
N ASP A 25 1.41 11.72 -0.06
CA ASP A 25 2.15 12.22 -1.23
C ASP A 25 2.21 13.75 -1.25
N LEU A 26 1.09 14.44 -1.04
CA LEU A 26 1.06 15.91 -0.96
C LEU A 26 1.96 16.48 0.15
N ILE A 27 2.05 15.77 1.28
CA ILE A 27 2.96 16.14 2.39
C ILE A 27 4.40 15.88 1.95
N ALA A 28 4.69 14.70 1.44
CA ALA A 28 6.03 14.24 1.05
C ALA A 28 6.67 15.12 -0.03
N GLN A 29 5.90 15.65 -0.99
CA GLN A 29 6.39 16.53 -2.06
C GLN A 29 7.16 17.78 -1.56
N LYS A 30 6.95 18.21 -0.31
CA LYS A 30 7.58 19.41 0.27
C LYS A 30 8.75 19.09 1.20
N LEU A 31 9.05 17.81 1.41
CA LEU A 31 9.98 17.34 2.42
C LEU A 31 11.30 16.87 1.81
N ASP A 32 12.35 16.86 2.63
CA ASP A 32 13.59 16.22 2.24
C ASP A 32 13.44 14.68 2.16
N PRO A 33 14.33 13.96 1.46
CA PRO A 33 14.20 12.52 1.27
C PRO A 33 14.06 11.70 2.56
N ARG A 34 14.71 12.10 3.67
CA ARG A 34 14.62 11.37 4.95
C ARG A 34 13.26 11.57 5.60
N GLU A 35 12.75 12.79 5.55
CA GLU A 35 11.44 13.12 6.07
C GLU A 35 10.32 12.42 5.27
N LYS A 36 10.45 12.32 3.95
CA LYS A 36 9.51 11.55 3.11
C LYS A 36 9.43 10.07 3.52
N VAL A 37 10.58 9.43 3.71
CA VAL A 37 10.65 8.05 4.22
C VAL A 37 9.92 7.93 5.55
N SER A 38 10.09 8.89 6.45
CA SER A 38 9.39 8.89 7.74
C SER A 38 7.86 9.00 7.59
N VAL A 39 7.37 9.82 6.65
CA VAL A 39 5.92 9.96 6.37
C VAL A 39 5.33 8.63 5.92
N TYR A 40 5.92 8.01 4.90
CA TYR A 40 5.40 6.75 4.37
C TYR A 40 5.53 5.59 5.35
N LEU A 41 6.59 5.53 6.17
CA LEU A 41 6.72 4.54 7.24
C LEU A 41 5.60 4.68 8.29
N LYS A 42 5.33 5.90 8.76
CA LYS A 42 4.25 6.15 9.72
C LYS A 42 2.89 5.81 9.13
N LEU A 43 2.68 6.12 7.85
CA LEU A 43 1.44 5.78 7.16
C LEU A 43 1.28 4.25 7.06
N HIS A 44 2.34 3.53 6.67
CA HIS A 44 2.35 2.07 6.65
C HIS A 44 1.93 1.48 8.01
N GLU A 45 2.52 1.95 9.11
CA GLU A 45 2.20 1.47 10.46
C GLU A 45 0.75 1.77 10.85
N ALA A 46 0.23 2.94 10.48
CA ALA A 46 -1.15 3.32 10.75
C ALA A 46 -2.14 2.44 9.96
N LEU A 47 -1.94 2.30 8.65
CA LEU A 47 -2.79 1.50 7.77
C LEU A 47 -2.75 0.02 8.13
N LEU A 48 -1.59 -0.53 8.48
CA LEU A 48 -1.50 -1.93 8.92
C LEU A 48 -2.28 -2.17 10.22
N ARG A 49 -2.22 -1.24 11.17
CA ARG A 49 -3.01 -1.32 12.40
C ARG A 49 -4.51 -1.22 12.10
N GLU A 50 -4.92 -0.26 11.29
CA GLU A 50 -6.32 -0.08 10.90
C GLU A 50 -6.86 -1.30 10.13
N ALA A 51 -6.04 -1.93 9.28
CA ALA A 51 -6.40 -3.16 8.61
C ALA A 51 -6.74 -4.29 9.59
N GLU A 52 -5.96 -4.46 10.66
CA GLU A 52 -6.23 -5.45 11.69
C GLU A 52 -7.48 -5.11 12.51
N GLU A 53 -7.72 -3.82 12.80
CA GLU A 53 -8.93 -3.36 13.49
C GLU A 53 -10.20 -3.63 12.66
N GLU A 54 -10.18 -3.32 11.36
CA GLU A 54 -11.29 -3.57 10.45
C GLU A 54 -11.52 -5.07 10.25
N TYR A 55 -10.45 -5.87 10.15
CA TYR A 55 -10.55 -7.31 10.09
C TYR A 55 -11.21 -7.89 11.36
N ALA A 56 -10.80 -7.43 12.55
CA ALA A 56 -11.39 -7.85 13.82
C ALA A 56 -12.89 -7.50 13.95
N ARG A 57 -13.32 -6.41 13.29
CA ARG A 57 -14.73 -6.00 13.19
C ARG A 57 -15.52 -6.77 12.12
N GLY A 58 -14.85 -7.57 11.28
CA GLY A 58 -15.47 -8.29 10.17
C GLY A 58 -15.64 -7.44 8.90
N ASN A 59 -15.08 -6.23 8.86
CA ASN A 59 -15.16 -5.32 7.72
C ASN A 59 -14.07 -5.65 6.68
N LEU A 60 -14.20 -6.82 6.04
CA LEU A 60 -13.15 -7.37 5.17
C LEU A 60 -12.79 -6.47 3.98
N VAL A 61 -13.77 -5.77 3.40
CA VAL A 61 -13.56 -4.82 2.29
C VAL A 61 -12.62 -3.69 2.71
N GLN A 62 -12.83 -3.11 3.89
CA GLN A 62 -11.99 -2.04 4.42
C GLN A 62 -10.64 -2.57 4.88
N ALA A 63 -10.60 -3.73 5.53
CA ALA A 63 -9.35 -4.38 5.89
C ALA A 63 -8.45 -4.63 4.66
N GLY A 64 -9.04 -5.00 3.52
CA GLY A 64 -8.32 -5.17 2.26
C GLY A 64 -7.74 -3.88 1.68
N GLU A 65 -8.51 -2.79 1.71
CA GLU A 65 -8.04 -1.47 1.28
C GLU A 65 -6.91 -0.94 2.16
N LYS A 66 -7.01 -1.09 3.48
CA LYS A 66 -5.93 -0.71 4.41
C LYS A 66 -4.68 -1.57 4.25
N LEU A 67 -4.82 -2.87 3.96
CA LEU A 67 -3.68 -3.73 3.63
C LEU A 67 -2.99 -3.29 2.35
N TRP A 68 -3.75 -2.96 1.30
CA TRP A 68 -3.22 -2.43 0.05
C TRP A 68 -2.44 -1.13 0.30
N GLY A 69 -3.04 -0.15 0.97
CA GLY A 69 -2.37 1.12 1.26
C GLY A 69 -1.11 0.96 2.12
N SER A 70 -1.10 -0.02 3.03
CA SER A 70 0.09 -0.40 3.82
C SER A 70 1.22 -0.96 2.94
N VAL A 71 0.90 -1.81 1.94
CA VAL A 71 1.89 -2.33 0.97
C VAL A 71 2.45 -1.19 0.13
N VAL A 72 1.58 -0.37 -0.45
CA VAL A 72 1.97 0.78 -1.27
C VAL A 72 2.86 1.74 -0.50
N SER A 73 2.52 2.03 0.75
CA SER A 73 3.35 2.90 1.60
C SER A 73 4.77 2.35 1.79
N LEU A 74 4.94 1.03 1.93
CA LEU A 74 6.29 0.41 1.96
C LEU A 74 7.00 0.49 0.61
N LEU A 75 6.28 0.31 -0.49
CA LEU A 75 6.86 0.48 -1.83
C LEU A 75 7.35 1.92 -2.04
N ASN A 76 6.60 2.92 -1.57
CA ASN A 76 7.01 4.32 -1.60
C ASN A 76 8.28 4.56 -0.76
N VAL A 77 8.39 3.95 0.42
CA VAL A 77 9.63 4.01 1.21
C VAL A 77 10.81 3.44 0.45
N ILE A 78 10.64 2.25 -0.15
CA ILE A 78 11.71 1.58 -0.91
C ILE A 78 12.10 2.42 -2.12
N ALA A 79 11.12 2.99 -2.83
CA ALA A 79 11.35 3.85 -3.97
C ALA A 79 12.12 5.11 -3.59
N GLU A 80 11.74 5.79 -2.51
CA GLU A 80 12.48 6.96 -2.00
C GLU A 80 13.92 6.61 -1.60
N VAL A 81 14.14 5.46 -0.94
CA VAL A 81 15.48 4.99 -0.56
C VAL A 81 16.34 4.66 -1.79
N LYS A 82 15.74 4.12 -2.85
CA LYS A 82 16.45 3.68 -4.06
C LYS A 82 16.45 4.71 -5.19
N GLY A 83 15.79 5.85 -5.01
CA GLY A 83 15.64 6.88 -6.05
C GLY A 83 14.79 6.43 -7.24
N TRP A 84 13.73 5.65 -6.99
CA TRP A 84 12.78 5.19 -8.01
C TRP A 84 11.48 5.99 -7.98
N GLU A 85 10.80 6.01 -9.13
CA GLU A 85 9.47 6.59 -9.28
C GLU A 85 8.43 5.75 -8.52
N HIS A 86 7.39 6.41 -7.99
CA HIS A 86 6.32 5.79 -7.20
C HIS A 86 5.03 6.61 -7.21
N TYR A 87 4.76 7.32 -8.32
CA TYR A 87 3.68 8.31 -8.42
C TYR A 87 2.41 7.77 -9.05
N SER A 88 2.44 6.53 -9.54
CA SER A 88 1.33 5.87 -10.19
C SER A 88 1.26 4.39 -9.82
N HIS A 89 0.09 3.80 -10.02
CA HIS A 89 -0.10 2.37 -9.80
C HIS A 89 0.88 1.50 -10.61
N ARG A 90 1.22 1.94 -11.85
CA ARG A 90 2.21 1.28 -12.69
C ARG A 90 3.59 1.25 -12.03
N ASP A 91 3.94 2.29 -11.28
CA ASP A 91 5.25 2.37 -10.66
C ASP A 91 5.41 1.30 -9.56
N TYR A 92 4.32 0.89 -8.90
CA TYR A 92 4.35 -0.21 -7.92
C TYR A 92 4.74 -1.54 -8.56
N ASP A 93 4.18 -1.86 -9.74
CA ASP A 93 4.60 -3.02 -10.53
C ASP A 93 6.10 -2.96 -10.89
N VAL A 94 6.58 -1.77 -11.30
CA VAL A 94 7.99 -1.55 -11.63
C VAL A 94 8.89 -1.73 -10.41
N ILE A 95 8.51 -1.20 -9.24
CA ILE A 95 9.27 -1.38 -8.00
C ILE A 95 9.35 -2.87 -7.65
N VAL A 96 8.23 -3.59 -7.67
CA VAL A 96 8.21 -5.04 -7.37
C VAL A 96 9.06 -5.83 -8.37
N GLN A 97 8.99 -5.49 -9.65
CA GLN A 97 9.82 -6.10 -10.69
C GLN A 97 11.30 -5.84 -10.46
N ASN A 98 11.70 -4.61 -10.14
CA ASN A 98 13.09 -4.28 -9.84
C ASN A 98 13.60 -5.07 -8.62
N LEU A 99 12.81 -5.18 -7.55
CA LEU A 99 13.17 -5.96 -6.37
C LEU A 99 13.31 -7.46 -6.70
N TYR A 100 12.45 -7.98 -7.58
CA TYR A 100 12.57 -9.35 -8.08
C TYR A 100 13.85 -9.54 -8.90
N GLU A 101 14.20 -8.60 -9.78
CA GLU A 101 15.45 -8.67 -10.55
C GLU A 101 16.70 -8.60 -9.66
N GLU A 102 16.66 -7.82 -8.58
CA GLU A 102 17.76 -7.72 -7.62
C GLU A 102 17.96 -9.00 -6.79
N THR A 103 16.88 -9.74 -6.48
CA THR A 103 16.91 -10.82 -5.48
C THR A 103 16.65 -12.22 -6.04
N GLY A 104 16.02 -12.33 -7.21
CA GLY A 104 15.45 -13.56 -7.74
C GLY A 104 14.24 -14.10 -6.96
N ASP A 105 13.72 -13.35 -5.98
CA ASP A 105 12.63 -13.79 -5.11
C ASP A 105 11.27 -13.69 -5.81
N LYS A 106 10.84 -14.79 -6.42
CA LYS A 106 9.54 -14.91 -7.11
C LYS A 106 8.35 -14.64 -6.20
N GLU A 107 8.52 -14.79 -4.88
CA GLU A 107 7.45 -14.54 -3.92
C GLU A 107 7.04 -13.06 -3.90
N LEU A 108 7.92 -12.13 -4.25
CA LEU A 108 7.59 -10.71 -4.35
C LEU A 108 6.48 -10.47 -5.38
N VAL A 109 6.65 -11.02 -6.59
CA VAL A 109 5.68 -10.89 -7.68
C VAL A 109 4.38 -11.63 -7.35
N LEU A 110 4.48 -12.85 -6.82
CA LEU A 110 3.30 -13.67 -6.50
C LEU A 110 2.47 -13.04 -5.37
N TYR A 111 3.12 -12.56 -4.30
CA TYR A 111 2.41 -12.00 -3.16
C TYR A 111 1.88 -10.59 -3.45
N PHE A 112 2.56 -9.80 -4.31
CA PHE A 112 2.02 -8.53 -4.78
C PHE A 112 0.73 -8.72 -5.57
N GLY A 113 0.65 -9.75 -6.42
CA GLY A 113 -0.61 -10.12 -7.09
C GLY A 113 -1.76 -10.45 -6.13
N MET A 114 -1.48 -10.88 -4.90
CA MET A 114 -2.50 -11.06 -3.86
C MET A 114 -2.98 -9.72 -3.29
N ALA A 115 -2.08 -8.74 -3.14
CA ALA A 115 -2.42 -7.39 -2.72
C ALA A 115 -3.29 -6.66 -3.76
N GLU A 116 -2.92 -6.77 -5.04
CA GLU A 116 -3.71 -6.29 -6.18
C GLU A 116 -5.16 -6.79 -6.14
N ARG A 117 -5.33 -8.08 -5.81
CA ARG A 117 -6.65 -8.69 -5.73
C ARG A 117 -7.48 -8.12 -4.57
N LEU A 118 -6.86 -7.81 -3.43
CA LEU A 118 -7.52 -7.11 -2.32
C LEU A 118 -7.97 -5.70 -2.73
N TYR A 119 -7.12 -4.97 -3.45
CA TYR A 119 -7.45 -3.65 -3.98
C TYR A 119 -8.62 -3.70 -4.97
N ALA A 120 -8.65 -4.67 -5.88
CA ALA A 120 -9.80 -4.89 -6.75
C ALA A 120 -11.07 -5.23 -5.94
N ASN A 121 -10.93 -6.00 -4.85
CA ASN A 121 -12.06 -6.35 -3.99
C ASN A 121 -12.64 -5.15 -3.25
N PHE A 122 -11.85 -4.12 -2.95
CA PHE A 122 -12.35 -2.89 -2.34
C PHE A 122 -13.46 -2.24 -3.17
N TYR A 123 -13.30 -2.17 -4.49
CA TYR A 123 -14.27 -1.55 -5.40
C TYR A 123 -15.45 -2.47 -5.77
N HIS A 124 -15.24 -3.78 -5.72
CA HIS A 124 -16.15 -4.74 -6.33
C HIS A 124 -16.79 -5.73 -5.36
N ASN A 125 -16.26 -5.84 -4.13
CA ASN A 125 -16.76 -6.69 -3.05
C ASN A 125 -17.16 -8.11 -3.51
N PHE A 126 -16.25 -8.81 -4.19
CA PHE A 126 -16.51 -10.11 -4.81
C PHE A 126 -15.90 -11.30 -4.03
N MET A 127 -15.06 -11.06 -3.03
CA MET A 127 -14.37 -12.13 -2.30
C MET A 127 -15.22 -12.72 -1.17
N SER A 128 -15.15 -14.05 -1.01
CA SER A 128 -15.59 -14.72 0.21
C SER A 128 -14.61 -14.45 1.36
N LYS A 129 -15.05 -14.71 2.60
CA LYS A 129 -14.20 -14.58 3.78
C LYS A 129 -12.95 -15.47 3.70
N GLU A 130 -13.13 -16.73 3.31
CA GLU A 130 -12.04 -17.71 3.17
C GLU A 130 -11.04 -17.26 2.11
N THR A 131 -11.54 -16.72 1.00
CA THR A 131 -10.69 -16.19 -0.08
C THR A 131 -9.94 -14.95 0.41
N PHE A 132 -10.59 -14.05 1.13
CA PHE A 132 -9.97 -12.86 1.71
C PHE A 132 -8.85 -13.23 2.69
N GLU A 133 -9.08 -14.16 3.61
CA GLU A 133 -8.09 -14.62 4.60
C GLU A 133 -6.85 -15.18 3.92
N LEU A 134 -7.01 -15.95 2.84
CA LEU A 134 -5.89 -16.44 2.03
C LEU A 134 -5.04 -15.30 1.45
N HIS A 135 -5.68 -14.27 0.89
CA HIS A 135 -4.96 -13.12 0.32
C HIS A 135 -4.27 -12.30 1.41
N ARG A 136 -4.97 -12.06 2.54
CA ARG A 136 -4.41 -11.38 3.71
C ARG A 136 -3.12 -12.06 4.19
N ASP A 137 -3.11 -13.38 4.33
CA ASP A 137 -1.93 -14.10 4.81
C ASP A 137 -0.70 -13.91 3.91
N TYR A 138 -0.88 -13.91 2.59
CA TYR A 138 0.21 -13.64 1.65
C TYR A 138 0.62 -12.18 1.61
N VAL A 139 -0.32 -11.26 1.77
CA VAL A 139 0.00 -9.82 1.86
C VAL A 139 0.80 -9.50 3.12
N LEU A 140 0.49 -10.14 4.25
CA LEU A 140 1.30 -10.00 5.47
C LEU A 140 2.72 -10.57 5.28
N LYS A 141 2.88 -11.67 4.54
CA LYS A 141 4.21 -12.17 4.14
C LYS A 141 4.94 -11.20 3.23
N LEU A 142 4.26 -10.59 2.26
CA LEU A 142 4.82 -9.53 1.41
C LEU A 142 5.32 -8.36 2.24
N ILE A 143 4.52 -7.85 3.17
CA ILE A 143 4.90 -6.75 4.08
C ILE A 143 6.20 -7.09 4.82
N ASN A 144 6.31 -8.30 5.37
CA ASN A 144 7.52 -8.73 6.06
C ASN A 144 8.75 -8.77 5.14
N LYS A 145 8.57 -9.19 3.88
CA LYS A 145 9.65 -9.15 2.88
C LYS A 145 10.05 -7.72 2.52
N LEU A 146 9.08 -6.87 2.22
CA LEU A 146 9.30 -5.46 1.86
C LEU A 146 10.06 -4.71 2.96
N ARG A 147 9.72 -4.95 4.24
CA ARG A 147 10.47 -4.42 5.38
C ARG A 147 11.96 -4.80 5.38
N GLY A 148 12.32 -5.96 4.84
CA GLY A 148 13.71 -6.40 4.70
C GLY A 148 14.56 -5.55 3.74
N PHE A 149 13.93 -4.76 2.87
CA PHE A 149 14.64 -3.83 1.96
C PHE A 149 14.89 -2.46 2.57
N ILE A 150 14.26 -2.16 3.71
CA ILE A 150 14.40 -0.87 4.40
C ILE A 150 15.53 -1.03 5.42
N LYS A 151 16.74 -0.64 5.02
CA LYS A 151 17.92 -0.63 5.91
C LYS A 151 18.03 0.74 6.59
N TYR A 152 18.12 0.72 7.92
CA TYR A 152 18.45 1.89 8.75
C TYR A 152 19.97 2.10 8.81
#